data_AF-A0A962UII7-F1
#
_entry.id   AF-A0A962UII7-F1
#
_cell.length_a   1.000
_cell.length_b   1.000
_cell.length_c   1.000
_cell.angle_alpha   90.00
_cell.angle_beta   90.00
_cell.angle_gamma   90.00
#
_symmetry.space_group_name_H-M   'P 1'
#
loop_
_entity.id
_entity.type
_entity.pdbx_description
1 polymer ?
#
loop_
_entity_poly.entity_id
_entity_poly.type
_entity_poly.pdbx_seq_one_letter_code
_entity_poly.pdbx_strand_id
1 'polypeptide(L)'
;QGTNELKAMFGDGKTFDFPKPPALVERFIQAFTHPDSIVLDSFAGSGTTGHAALLANAEDGGNRRFILVEMDENIACNVTAERVRRVAEGYTSAKGQTLKGLGGGFQFCRLSADPLFDADGQIRADVSFAQLAEFVWFAETGTGFTGTADSPLLGIHEGRAIYLLYNDILKDKSVGGGNVLTGSVFDVLPKFS
;
A
#
# COMPACT_ATOMS: atom_id res chain seq x y z
N GLN A 1 20.03 20.36 -2.91
CA GLN A 1 20.14 19.37 -1.81
C GLN A 1 19.38 18.09 -2.13
N GLY A 2 18.07 18.15 -2.43
CA GLY A 2 17.29 16.95 -2.80
C GLY A 2 17.89 16.11 -3.94
N THR A 3 18.40 16.72 -5.01
CA THR A 3 19.04 15.99 -6.14
C THR A 3 20.27 15.19 -5.70
N ASN A 4 21.06 15.73 -4.77
CA ASN A 4 22.29 15.06 -4.32
C ASN A 4 21.98 13.85 -3.44
N GLU A 5 20.90 13.91 -2.65
CA GLU A 5 20.43 12.77 -1.87
C GLU A 5 19.89 11.66 -2.74
N LEU A 6 19.05 11.98 -3.74
CA LEU A 6 18.58 10.97 -4.68
C LEU A 6 19.76 10.32 -5.42
N LYS A 7 20.76 11.11 -5.85
CA LYS A 7 21.98 10.55 -6.43
C LYS A 7 22.76 9.67 -5.46
N ALA A 8 22.84 10.04 -4.18
CA ALA A 8 23.49 9.22 -3.16
C ALA A 8 22.74 7.90 -2.92
N MET A 9 21.40 7.92 -3.02
CA MET A 9 20.56 6.74 -2.89
C MET A 9 20.66 5.84 -4.13
N PHE A 10 20.40 6.38 -5.32
CA PHE A 10 20.14 5.62 -6.54
C PHE A 10 21.30 5.62 -7.56
N GLY A 11 22.38 6.35 -7.31
CA GLY A 11 23.49 6.55 -8.25
C GLY A 11 23.24 7.64 -9.28
N ASP A 12 24.11 7.74 -10.29
CA ASP A 12 24.08 8.81 -11.31
C ASP A 12 23.02 8.62 -12.42
N GLY A 13 22.12 7.64 -12.27
CA GLY A 13 20.95 7.50 -13.14
C GLY A 13 19.95 8.63 -12.92
N LYS A 14 19.36 9.16 -14.00
CA LYS A 14 18.22 10.10 -13.92
C LYS A 14 17.00 9.36 -13.39
N THR A 15 16.83 9.34 -12.07
CA THR A 15 15.69 8.70 -11.41
C THR A 15 14.53 9.67 -11.20
N PHE A 16 14.79 10.95 -10.94
CA PHE A 16 13.75 11.98 -10.80
C PHE A 16 14.36 13.39 -10.86
N ASP A 17 13.76 14.29 -11.65
CA ASP A 17 14.24 15.65 -11.78
C ASP A 17 13.64 16.56 -10.67
N PHE A 18 14.49 17.38 -10.04
CA PHE A 18 14.12 18.41 -9.05
C PHE A 18 13.32 17.95 -7.81
N PRO A 19 13.79 16.94 -7.05
CA PRO A 19 13.15 16.59 -5.78
C PRO A 19 13.22 17.72 -4.76
N LYS A 20 12.16 17.88 -3.97
CA LYS A 20 12.11 18.79 -2.82
C LYS A 20 13.23 18.39 -1.81
N PRO A 21 13.89 19.34 -1.11
CA PRO A 21 14.84 19.00 -0.04
C PRO A 21 14.09 18.46 1.19
N PRO A 22 14.40 17.27 1.73
CA PRO A 22 13.66 16.72 2.88
C PRO A 22 13.75 17.58 4.12
N ALA A 23 14.92 18.14 4.44
CA ALA A 23 15.10 19.01 5.60
C ALA A 23 14.19 20.24 5.58
N LEU A 24 13.81 20.73 4.39
CA LEU A 24 12.83 21.81 4.28
C LEU A 24 11.42 21.32 4.60
N VAL A 25 11.04 20.14 4.09
CA VAL A 25 9.73 19.54 4.32
C VAL A 25 9.56 19.10 5.77
N GLU A 26 10.61 18.56 6.38
CA GLU A 26 10.67 18.17 7.79
C GLU A 26 10.36 19.37 8.71
N ARG A 27 10.98 20.52 8.46
CA ARG A 27 10.68 21.76 9.21
C ARG A 27 9.21 22.15 9.11
N PHE A 28 8.59 21.98 7.95
CA PHE A 28 7.15 22.24 7.82
C PHE A 28 6.31 21.22 8.58
N ILE A 29 6.66 19.94 8.52
CA ILE A 29 5.97 18.90 9.29
C ILE A 29 6.05 19.21 10.79
N GLN A 30 7.25 19.49 11.32
CA GLN A 30 7.43 19.81 12.73
C GLN A 30 6.69 21.09 13.16
N ALA A 31 6.66 22.12 12.31
CA ALA A 31 6.02 23.39 12.63
C ALA A 31 4.48 23.34 12.59
N PHE A 32 3.89 22.50 11.73
CA PHE A 32 2.46 22.54 11.41
C PHE A 32 1.69 21.26 11.75
N THR A 33 2.32 20.27 12.38
CA THR A 33 1.67 19.00 12.74
C THR A 33 1.95 18.59 14.18
N HIS A 34 1.02 17.85 14.77
CA HIS A 34 1.25 17.18 16.06
C HIS A 34 2.03 15.88 15.86
N PRO A 35 2.70 15.37 16.91
CA PRO A 35 3.47 14.12 16.84
C PRO A 35 2.68 12.88 16.39
N ASP A 36 1.36 12.87 16.39
CA ASP A 36 0.48 11.76 16.01
C ASP A 36 -0.32 12.01 14.71
N SER A 37 -0.03 13.11 14.01
CA SER A 37 -0.76 13.54 12.82
C SER A 37 -0.57 12.62 11.61
N ILE A 38 -1.53 12.68 10.68
CA ILE A 38 -1.39 12.10 9.34
C ILE A 38 -1.00 13.20 8.36
N VAL A 39 0.09 13.00 7.62
CA VAL A 39 0.58 13.90 6.58
C VAL A 39 0.22 13.34 5.20
N LEU A 40 -0.60 14.06 4.44
CA LEU A 40 -1.00 13.68 3.08
C LEU A 40 -0.21 14.51 2.04
N ASP A 41 0.40 13.82 1.08
CA ASP A 41 0.97 14.42 -0.12
C ASP A 41 0.39 13.76 -1.37
N SER A 42 -0.52 14.46 -2.05
CA SER A 42 -1.17 13.98 -3.27
C SER A 42 -0.29 14.08 -4.52
N PHE A 43 0.94 14.62 -4.40
CA PHE A 43 1.90 14.78 -5.49
C PHE A 43 3.30 14.35 -5.00
N ALA A 44 3.39 13.09 -4.58
CA ALA A 44 4.52 12.58 -3.84
C ALA A 44 5.84 12.68 -4.62
N GLY A 45 5.80 12.49 -5.94
CA GLY A 45 6.98 12.46 -6.80
C GLY A 45 8.03 11.53 -6.22
N SER A 46 9.23 12.04 -5.97
CA SER A 46 10.31 11.27 -5.33
C SER A 46 10.06 10.74 -3.90
N GLY A 47 8.91 11.02 -3.25
CA GLY A 47 8.61 10.54 -1.90
C GLY A 47 9.29 11.35 -0.79
N THR A 48 9.57 12.64 -1.03
CA THR A 48 10.25 13.51 -0.06
C THR A 48 9.44 13.68 1.23
N THR A 49 8.12 13.76 1.15
CA THR A 49 7.25 13.98 2.31
C THR A 49 7.23 12.79 3.26
N GLY A 50 7.21 11.56 2.76
CA GLY A 50 7.32 10.36 3.60
C GLY A 50 8.69 10.27 4.29
N HIS A 51 9.77 10.58 3.58
CA HIS A 51 11.11 10.67 4.17
C HIS A 51 11.16 11.72 5.30
N ALA A 52 10.62 12.91 5.06
CA ALA A 52 10.58 13.98 6.05
C ALA A 52 9.74 13.64 7.29
N ALA A 53 8.63 12.91 7.12
CA ALA A 53 7.82 12.45 8.25
C ALA A 53 8.58 11.44 9.13
N LEU A 54 9.30 10.50 8.51
CA LEU A 54 10.14 9.54 9.24
C LEU A 54 11.32 10.22 9.95
N LEU A 55 11.93 11.22 9.32
CA LEU A 55 12.98 12.05 9.95
C LEU A 55 12.44 12.78 11.17
N ALA A 56 11.31 13.47 11.05
CA ALA A 56 10.70 14.19 12.16
C ALA A 56 10.40 13.25 13.34
N ASN A 57 9.82 12.07 13.08
CA ASN A 57 9.56 11.07 14.12
C ASN A 57 10.85 10.57 14.79
N ALA A 58 11.91 10.36 14.02
CA ALA A 58 13.20 9.95 14.56
C ALA A 58 13.86 11.05 15.42
N GLU A 59 13.63 12.32 15.10
CA GLU A 59 14.18 13.46 15.85
C GLU A 59 13.40 13.75 17.13
N ASP A 60 12.06 13.78 17.07
CA ASP A 60 11.21 14.22 18.19
C ASP A 60 10.50 13.08 18.94
N GLY A 61 10.71 11.82 18.54
CA GLY A 61 10.06 10.65 19.13
C GLY A 61 8.57 10.54 18.81
N GLY A 62 8.08 11.26 17.80
CA GLY A 62 6.70 11.22 17.33
C GLY A 62 6.32 9.92 16.63
N ASN A 63 5.03 9.82 16.32
CA ASN A 63 4.39 8.71 15.61
C ASN A 63 3.51 9.22 14.45
N ARG A 64 4.02 10.20 13.69
CA ARG A 64 3.32 10.74 12.51
C ARG A 64 3.22 9.67 11.45
N ARG A 65 2.06 9.57 10.82
CA ARG A 65 1.81 8.69 9.66
C ARG A 65 1.77 9.53 8.39
N PHE A 66 1.94 8.88 7.24
CA PHE A 66 1.88 9.58 5.96
C PHE A 66 1.06 8.81 4.93
N ILE A 67 0.47 9.55 4.00
CA ILE A 67 -0.17 9.03 2.79
C ILE A 67 0.49 9.75 1.62
N LEU A 68 1.05 8.98 0.69
CA LEU A 68 1.67 9.48 -0.53
C LEU A 68 0.87 8.99 -1.73
N VAL A 69 0.50 9.89 -2.63
CA VAL A 69 -0.14 9.54 -3.90
C VAL A 69 0.79 9.94 -5.04
N GLU A 70 1.01 9.00 -5.95
CA GLU A 70 1.76 9.22 -7.19
C GLU A 70 1.01 8.55 -8.35
N MET A 71 0.89 9.26 -9.47
CA MET A 71 0.11 8.81 -10.63
C MET A 71 0.96 8.04 -11.63
N ASP A 72 2.25 8.33 -11.74
CA ASP A 72 3.14 7.59 -12.62
C ASP A 72 3.58 6.29 -11.94
N GLU A 73 3.16 5.15 -12.49
CA GLU A 73 3.45 3.82 -11.94
C GLU A 73 4.95 3.54 -11.80
N ASN A 74 5.77 4.01 -12.75
CA ASN A 74 7.22 3.81 -12.72
C ASN A 74 7.85 4.65 -11.60
N ILE A 75 7.38 5.87 -11.41
CA ILE A 75 7.85 6.75 -10.34
C ILE A 75 7.38 6.21 -8.98
N ALA A 76 6.11 5.86 -8.85
CA ALA A 76 5.51 5.35 -7.63
C ALA A 76 6.27 4.11 -7.11
N CYS A 77 6.51 3.13 -7.99
CA CYS A 77 7.16 1.87 -7.62
C CYS A 77 8.69 2.02 -7.44
N ASN A 78 9.37 2.58 -8.45
CA ASN A 78 10.83 2.52 -8.51
C ASN A 78 11.52 3.70 -7.82
N VAL A 79 10.80 4.79 -7.55
CA VAL A 79 11.37 6.01 -6.95
C VAL A 79 10.73 6.29 -5.60
N THR A 80 9.41 6.53 -5.55
CA THR A 80 8.69 6.92 -4.34
C THR A 80 8.78 5.83 -3.26
N ALA A 81 8.30 4.63 -3.59
CA ALA A 81 8.28 3.51 -2.66
C ALA A 81 9.70 3.07 -2.27
N GLU A 82 10.60 2.99 -3.26
CA GLU A 82 11.99 2.59 -2.99
C GLU A 82 12.75 3.59 -2.13
N ARG A 83 12.52 4.90 -2.32
CA ARG A 83 13.10 5.92 -1.43
C ARG A 83 12.62 5.73 0.01
N VAL A 84 11.30 5.61 0.21
CA VAL A 84 10.72 5.47 1.56
C VAL A 84 11.19 4.19 2.22
N ARG A 85 11.26 3.07 1.46
CA ARG A 85 11.81 1.78 1.93
C ARG A 85 13.24 1.93 2.44
N ARG A 86 14.14 2.47 1.60
CA ARG A 86 15.55 2.69 1.97
C ARG A 86 15.71 3.55 3.21
N VAL A 87 14.91 4.60 3.32
CA VAL A 87 14.95 5.51 4.48
C VAL A 87 14.45 4.80 5.75
N ALA A 88 13.38 4.01 5.66
CA ALA A 88 12.83 3.29 6.79
C ALA A 88 13.76 2.17 7.28
N GLU A 89 14.28 1.35 6.36
CA GLU A 89 15.07 0.14 6.66
C GLU A 89 16.57 0.41 6.79
N GLY A 90 17.06 1.48 6.17
CA GLY A 90 18.48 1.77 6.01
C GLY A 90 19.00 1.28 4.66
N TYR A 91 20.11 1.86 4.21
CA TYR A 91 20.70 1.55 2.90
C TYR A 91 22.17 1.93 2.86
N THR A 92 22.92 1.28 1.96
CA THR A 92 24.27 1.72 1.60
C THR A 92 24.19 2.64 0.39
N SER A 93 24.65 3.87 0.56
CA SER A 93 24.71 4.86 -0.53
C SER A 93 25.67 4.41 -1.64
N ALA A 94 25.54 5.01 -2.82
CA ALA A 94 26.46 4.80 -3.95
C ALA A 94 27.93 5.14 -3.62
N LYS A 95 28.17 5.90 -2.53
CA LYS A 95 29.51 6.24 -2.03
C LYS A 95 30.05 5.22 -1.00
N GLY A 96 29.36 4.10 -0.79
CA GLY A 96 29.74 3.06 0.16
C GLY A 96 29.43 3.38 1.62
N GLN A 97 28.77 4.51 1.91
CA GLN A 97 28.37 4.85 3.28
C GLN A 97 27.07 4.13 3.64
N THR A 98 27.08 3.34 4.72
CA THR A 98 25.88 2.71 5.28
C THR A 98 25.14 3.69 6.18
N LEU A 99 23.87 3.94 5.84
CA LEU A 99 22.95 4.73 6.64
C LEU A 99 22.00 3.79 7.38
N LYS A 100 21.84 4.00 8.68
CA LYS A 100 20.88 3.27 9.51
C LYS A 100 19.46 3.72 9.14
N GLY A 101 18.53 2.77 9.11
CA GLY A 101 17.10 3.06 8.92
C GLY A 101 16.55 3.94 10.04
N LEU A 102 15.62 4.82 9.69
CA LEU A 102 14.89 5.65 10.64
C LEU A 102 13.81 4.86 11.39
N GLY A 103 13.51 3.63 10.94
CA GLY A 103 12.40 2.83 11.43
C GLY A 103 11.07 3.18 10.76
N GLY A 104 10.00 2.59 11.28
CA GLY A 104 8.67 2.67 10.67
C GLY A 104 8.51 1.73 9.48
N GLY A 105 7.53 2.01 8.64
CA GLY A 105 7.20 1.22 7.46
C GLY A 105 6.06 1.85 6.68
N PHE A 106 5.72 1.25 5.55
CA PHE A 106 4.58 1.68 4.74
C PHE A 106 3.99 0.49 4.01
N GLN A 107 2.74 0.65 3.59
CA GLN A 107 2.10 -0.26 2.65
C GLN A 107 2.00 0.45 1.29
N PHE A 108 2.29 -0.29 0.22
CA PHE A 108 2.11 0.19 -1.14
C PHE A 108 0.80 -0.36 -1.68
N CYS A 109 -0.08 0.52 -2.12
CA CYS A 109 -1.38 0.16 -2.66
C CYS A 109 -1.52 0.78 -4.05
N ARG A 110 -2.05 0.00 -5.00
CA ARG A 110 -2.44 0.48 -6.31
C ARG A 110 -3.96 0.60 -6.34
N LEU A 111 -4.47 1.73 -6.82
CA LEU A 111 -5.89 1.86 -7.09
C LEU A 111 -6.23 1.12 -8.38
N SER A 112 -7.37 0.44 -8.41
CA SER A 112 -7.90 -0.13 -9.64
C SER A 112 -8.12 0.97 -10.68
N ALA A 113 -7.94 0.64 -11.97
CA ALA A 113 -8.14 1.59 -13.05
C ALA A 113 -9.57 2.15 -13.04
N ASP A 114 -10.53 1.29 -12.70
CA ASP A 114 -11.94 1.61 -12.64
C ASP A 114 -12.49 1.28 -11.23
N PRO A 115 -13.39 2.10 -10.64
CA PRO A 115 -13.93 1.90 -9.28
C PRO A 115 -14.67 0.56 -9.13
N LEU A 116 -14.65 -0.12 -7.99
CA LEU A 116 -15.38 -1.40 -7.90
C LEU A 116 -16.91 -1.25 -8.09
N PHE A 117 -17.45 -0.11 -7.65
CA PHE A 117 -18.87 0.19 -7.66
C PHE A 117 -19.23 1.22 -8.73
N ASP A 118 -20.42 1.10 -9.30
CA ASP A 118 -21.01 2.12 -10.17
C ASP A 118 -21.60 3.30 -9.37
N ALA A 119 -22.17 4.27 -10.08
CA ALA A 119 -22.74 5.48 -9.48
C ALA A 119 -23.94 5.20 -8.56
N ASP A 120 -24.61 4.06 -8.72
CA ASP A 120 -25.74 3.61 -7.91
C ASP A 120 -25.28 2.71 -6.74
N GLY A 121 -23.97 2.52 -6.58
CA GLY A 121 -23.36 1.71 -5.54
C GLY A 121 -23.41 0.21 -5.79
N GLN A 122 -23.78 -0.24 -6.99
CA GLN A 122 -23.74 -1.66 -7.35
C GLN A 122 -22.34 -2.06 -7.81
N ILE A 123 -21.97 -3.33 -7.61
CA ILE A 123 -20.74 -3.88 -8.19
C ILE A 123 -20.91 -3.86 -9.71
N ARG A 124 -19.93 -3.32 -10.44
CA ARG A 124 -20.01 -3.33 -11.90
C ARG A 124 -20.01 -4.77 -12.43
N ALA A 125 -20.75 -4.98 -13.52
CA ALA A 125 -20.91 -6.31 -14.14
C ALA A 125 -19.61 -6.89 -14.74
N ASP A 126 -18.60 -6.06 -14.98
CA ASP A 126 -17.30 -6.47 -15.54
C ASP A 126 -16.25 -6.81 -14.46
N VAL A 127 -16.60 -6.70 -13.18
CA VAL A 127 -15.71 -6.99 -12.07
C VAL A 127 -15.44 -8.49 -11.98
N SER A 128 -14.17 -8.85 -12.07
CA SER A 128 -13.72 -10.23 -11.89
C SER A 128 -13.70 -10.66 -10.43
N PHE A 129 -13.73 -11.98 -10.19
CA PHE A 129 -13.51 -12.54 -8.86
C PHE A 129 -12.20 -12.05 -8.23
N ALA A 130 -11.13 -11.94 -9.02
CA ALA A 130 -9.83 -11.49 -8.53
C ALA A 130 -9.90 -10.06 -7.97
N GLN A 131 -10.59 -9.15 -8.66
CA GLN A 131 -10.78 -7.78 -8.17
C GLN A 131 -11.63 -7.74 -6.90
N LEU A 132 -12.65 -8.60 -6.77
CA LEU A 132 -13.42 -8.73 -5.53
C LEU A 132 -12.58 -9.32 -4.40
N ALA A 133 -11.75 -10.32 -4.68
CA ALA A 133 -10.85 -10.94 -3.71
C ALA A 133 -9.87 -9.91 -3.15
N GLU A 134 -9.26 -9.10 -4.03
CA GLU A 134 -8.38 -8.00 -3.63
C GLU A 134 -9.10 -6.99 -2.72
N PHE A 135 -10.31 -6.57 -3.12
CA PHE A 135 -11.10 -5.63 -2.34
C PHE A 135 -11.51 -6.18 -0.97
N VAL A 136 -12.07 -7.39 -0.93
CA VAL A 136 -12.53 -8.02 0.32
C VAL A 136 -11.36 -8.27 1.25
N TRP A 137 -10.23 -8.76 0.73
CA TRP A 137 -9.03 -8.94 1.54
C TRP A 137 -8.53 -7.61 2.12
N PHE A 138 -8.47 -6.55 1.31
CA PHE A 138 -8.07 -5.23 1.80
C PHE A 138 -9.06 -4.67 2.83
N ALA A 139 -10.36 -4.78 2.59
CA ALA A 139 -11.40 -4.31 3.51
C ALA A 139 -11.34 -5.02 4.87
N GLU A 140 -11.03 -6.32 4.88
CA GLU A 140 -10.97 -7.12 6.11
C GLU A 140 -9.62 -7.05 6.84
N THR A 141 -8.51 -6.86 6.11
CA THR A 141 -7.16 -6.95 6.69
C THR A 141 -6.39 -5.63 6.71
N GLY A 142 -6.85 -4.61 5.97
CA GLY A 142 -6.08 -3.40 5.72
C GLY A 142 -4.78 -3.64 4.94
N THR A 143 -4.59 -4.81 4.32
CA THR A 143 -3.36 -5.19 3.60
C THR A 143 -3.66 -5.53 2.14
N GLY A 144 -2.66 -5.39 1.28
CA GLY A 144 -2.77 -5.83 -0.11
C GLY A 144 -2.90 -7.35 -0.19
N PHE A 145 -3.80 -7.82 -1.07
CA PHE A 145 -3.93 -9.24 -1.35
C PHE A 145 -2.74 -9.75 -2.17
N THR A 146 -2.16 -10.89 -1.78
CA THR A 146 -1.00 -11.51 -2.44
C THR A 146 -1.27 -12.91 -2.96
N GLY A 147 -2.51 -13.41 -2.83
CA GLY A 147 -2.92 -14.72 -3.32
C GLY A 147 -3.22 -14.73 -4.82
N THR A 148 -3.54 -15.90 -5.35
CA THR A 148 -3.85 -16.13 -6.77
C THR A 148 -5.31 -15.86 -7.14
N ALA A 149 -6.19 -15.65 -6.15
CA ALA A 149 -7.64 -15.49 -6.33
C ALA A 149 -8.31 -16.59 -7.18
N ASP A 150 -7.87 -17.83 -7.02
CA ASP A 150 -8.44 -19.02 -7.68
C ASP A 150 -9.31 -19.88 -6.75
N SER A 151 -9.46 -19.44 -5.49
CA SER A 151 -10.14 -20.17 -4.42
C SER A 151 -11.08 -19.24 -3.65
N PRO A 152 -12.23 -19.76 -3.17
CA PRO A 152 -13.08 -19.05 -2.22
C PRO A 152 -12.36 -18.70 -0.92
N LEU A 153 -11.38 -19.51 -0.47
CA LEU A 153 -10.53 -19.16 0.67
C LEU A 153 -9.46 -18.17 0.21
N LEU A 154 -9.57 -16.91 0.62
CA LEU A 154 -8.59 -15.88 0.31
C LEU A 154 -7.33 -16.05 1.15
N GLY A 155 -7.47 -16.47 2.40
CA GLY A 155 -6.36 -16.72 3.30
C GLY A 155 -6.74 -16.60 4.78
N ILE A 156 -5.72 -16.63 5.64
CA ILE A 156 -5.87 -16.49 7.10
C ILE A 156 -5.18 -15.20 7.53
N HIS A 157 -5.88 -14.39 8.31
CA HIS A 157 -5.35 -13.17 8.89
C HIS A 157 -5.72 -13.12 10.38
N GLU A 158 -4.73 -12.98 11.26
CA GLU A 158 -4.90 -12.91 12.71
C GLU A 158 -5.79 -14.04 13.30
N GLY A 159 -5.60 -15.27 12.80
CA GLY A 159 -6.36 -16.44 13.25
C GLY A 159 -7.79 -16.55 12.69
N ARG A 160 -8.18 -15.67 11.76
CA ARG A 160 -9.47 -15.70 11.07
C ARG A 160 -9.28 -16.09 9.61
N ALA A 161 -10.01 -17.09 9.15
CA ALA A 161 -10.06 -17.43 7.73
C ALA A 161 -11.04 -16.50 6.99
N ILE A 162 -10.62 -15.96 5.86
CA ILE A 162 -11.39 -15.02 5.04
C ILE A 162 -11.83 -15.75 3.78
N TYR A 163 -13.14 -15.82 3.56
CA TYR A 163 -13.73 -16.46 2.40
C TYR A 163 -14.50 -15.45 1.55
N LEU A 164 -14.34 -15.52 0.23
CA LEU A 164 -15.17 -14.84 -0.75
C LEU A 164 -16.10 -15.85 -1.42
N LEU A 165 -17.40 -15.69 -1.18
CA LEU A 165 -18.43 -16.50 -1.81
C LEU A 165 -18.91 -15.80 -3.07
N TYR A 166 -18.54 -16.37 -4.22
CA TYR A 166 -18.88 -15.81 -5.53
C TYR A 166 -19.18 -16.92 -6.55
N ASN A 167 -20.25 -16.73 -7.30
CA ASN A 167 -20.81 -17.74 -8.20
C ASN A 167 -19.85 -18.32 -9.23
N ASP A 168 -19.05 -17.46 -9.87
CA ASP A 168 -18.23 -17.88 -11.01
C ASP A 168 -17.18 -18.94 -10.61
N ILE A 169 -16.77 -18.97 -9.33
CA ILE A 169 -15.84 -19.98 -8.80
C ILE A 169 -16.58 -21.16 -8.16
N LEU A 170 -17.76 -20.92 -7.58
CA LEU A 170 -18.53 -21.95 -6.86
C LEU A 170 -19.41 -22.81 -7.76
N LYS A 171 -19.52 -22.50 -9.07
CA LYS A 171 -20.28 -23.24 -10.11
C LYS A 171 -21.79 -23.41 -9.80
N ASP A 172 -22.32 -22.50 -8.97
CA ASP A 172 -23.70 -22.34 -8.43
C ASP A 172 -24.35 -23.56 -7.76
N LYS A 173 -24.89 -23.40 -6.54
CA LYS A 173 -25.76 -24.41 -5.91
C LYS A 173 -27.03 -23.89 -5.20
N SER A 174 -27.43 -22.62 -5.41
CA SER A 174 -28.73 -22.03 -5.00
C SER A 174 -29.10 -22.05 -3.49
N VAL A 175 -30.06 -21.27 -2.96
CA VAL A 175 -31.09 -20.43 -3.63
C VAL A 175 -30.84 -18.94 -3.31
N GLY A 176 -30.43 -18.08 -4.24
CA GLY A 176 -30.17 -18.26 -5.66
C GLY A 176 -28.85 -17.58 -6.03
N GLY A 177 -27.90 -18.38 -6.50
CA GLY A 177 -26.62 -17.92 -6.98
C GLY A 177 -25.58 -17.78 -5.88
N GLY A 178 -25.22 -18.87 -5.20
CA GLY A 178 -23.89 -19.18 -4.61
C GLY A 178 -23.07 -18.13 -3.84
N ASN A 179 -23.61 -16.95 -3.55
CA ASN A 179 -22.96 -15.83 -2.86
C ASN A 179 -23.35 -15.79 -1.37
N VAL A 180 -24.03 -16.85 -0.88
CA VAL A 180 -24.53 -16.96 0.48
C VAL A 180 -23.94 -18.21 1.11
N LEU A 181 -23.53 -18.09 2.38
CA LEU A 181 -23.07 -19.24 3.15
C LEU A 181 -24.27 -20.10 3.54
N THR A 182 -24.46 -21.21 2.84
CA THR A 182 -25.39 -22.29 3.22
C THR A 182 -24.60 -23.47 3.79
N GLY A 183 -25.27 -24.39 4.49
CA GLY A 183 -24.61 -25.61 4.98
C GLY A 183 -23.93 -26.41 3.85
N SER A 184 -24.59 -26.51 2.69
CA SER A 184 -24.03 -27.19 1.51
C SER A 184 -22.83 -26.46 0.90
N VAL A 185 -22.78 -25.13 0.96
CA VAL A 185 -21.59 -24.34 0.56
C VAL A 185 -20.47 -24.55 1.58
N PHE A 186 -20.77 -24.49 2.88
CA PHE A 186 -19.79 -24.68 3.94
C PHE A 186 -19.06 -26.02 3.84
N ASP A 187 -19.77 -27.11 3.58
CA ASP A 187 -19.21 -28.45 3.50
C ASP A 187 -18.17 -28.63 2.37
N VAL A 188 -18.22 -27.78 1.34
CA VAL A 188 -17.30 -27.83 0.19
C VAL A 188 -16.23 -26.75 0.22
N LEU A 189 -16.26 -25.83 1.20
CA LEU A 189 -15.22 -24.83 1.34
C LEU A 189 -13.88 -25.49 1.71
N PRO A 190 -12.75 -24.96 1.19
CA PRO A 190 -11.44 -25.41 1.63
C PRO A 190 -11.33 -25.35 3.14
N LYS A 191 -10.96 -26.47 3.77
CA LYS A 191 -10.79 -26.53 5.23
C LYS A 191 -9.62 -25.64 5.64
N PHE A 192 -9.77 -24.95 6.75
CA PHE A 192 -8.72 -24.18 7.41
C PHE A 192 -8.36 -24.86 8.74
N SER A 193 -7.07 -24.88 9.08
CA SER A 193 -6.52 -25.39 10.35
C SER A 193 -5.48 -24.42 10.88
#